data_AF-A0A951RBS2-F1
#
_entry.id   AF-A0A951RBS2-F1
#
_cell.length_a   1.000
_cell.length_b   1.000
_cell.length_c   1.000
_cell.angle_alpha   90.00
_cell.angle_beta   90.00
_cell.angle_gamma   90.00
#
_symmetry.space_group_name_H-M   'P 1'
#
loop_
_entity.id
_entity.type
_entity.pdbx_description
1 polymer ?
#
loop_
_entity_poly.entity_id
_entity_poly.type
_entity_poly.pdbx_seq_one_letter_code
_entity_poly.pdbx_strand_id
1 'polypeptide(L)'
;MILNPDESGFINDLDGGSNFYPYWTNRAGDIWIGSEDAYSFKEKHSDESVATSDALYPDMKEELKTFTKSLKHDDNPILKVVYLKKYGADFKTR
;
A
#
# COMPACT_ATOMS: atom_id res chain seq x y z
N MET A 1 10.33 -16.57 15.77
CA MET A 1 9.75 -16.73 14.43
C MET A 1 8.74 -15.63 14.24
N ILE A 2 9.05 -14.64 13.40
CA ILE A 2 8.02 -13.72 12.92
C ILE A 2 7.40 -14.45 11.74
N LEU A 3 6.15 -14.88 11.88
CA LEU A 3 5.39 -15.39 10.74
C LEU A 3 5.21 -14.21 9.79
N ASN A 4 5.57 -14.37 8.51
CA ASN A 4 5.22 -13.38 7.50
C ASN A 4 3.69 -13.20 7.57
N PRO A 5 3.17 -11.98 7.80
CA PRO A 5 1.74 -11.76 7.87
C PRO A 5 1.02 -12.25 6.61
N ASP A 6 1.69 -12.18 5.46
CA ASP A 6 1.21 -12.69 4.18
C ASP A 6 1.03 -14.24 4.17
N GLU A 7 1.72 -14.98 5.04
CA GLU A 7 1.57 -16.43 5.24
C GLU A 7 0.51 -16.79 6.29
N SER A 8 -0.01 -15.81 7.03
CA SER A 8 -1.00 -16.04 8.09
C SER A 8 -2.44 -16.19 7.60
N GLY A 9 -2.66 -16.05 6.28
CA GLY A 9 -3.97 -16.22 5.63
C GLY A 9 -4.90 -15.00 5.74
N PHE A 10 -4.45 -13.88 6.34
CA PHE A 10 -5.18 -12.63 6.33
C PHE A 10 -4.90 -11.87 5.03
N ILE A 11 -5.89 -11.86 4.13
CA ILE A 11 -5.81 -11.16 2.84
C ILE A 11 -6.59 -9.85 2.97
N ASN A 12 -6.05 -8.76 2.42
CA ASN A 12 -6.75 -7.49 2.33
C ASN A 12 -7.90 -7.57 1.31
N ASP A 13 -9.13 -7.49 1.80
CA ASP A 13 -10.37 -7.46 1.01
C ASP A 13 -11.03 -6.07 0.95
N LEU A 14 -10.40 -5.05 1.56
CA LEU A 14 -10.97 -3.72 1.73
C LEU A 14 -10.86 -2.85 0.49
N ASP A 15 -9.70 -2.89 -0.18
CA ASP A 15 -9.37 -2.02 -1.31
C ASP A 15 -8.79 -2.76 -2.53
N GLY A 16 -8.62 -4.09 -2.45
CA GLY A 16 -8.01 -4.91 -3.49
C GLY A 16 -6.52 -4.63 -3.71
N GLY A 17 -5.88 -3.89 -2.78
CA GLY A 17 -4.46 -3.59 -2.77
C GLY A 17 -3.62 -4.67 -2.09
N SER A 18 -2.36 -4.33 -1.81
CA SER A 18 -1.48 -5.21 -1.03
C SER A 18 -2.00 -5.43 0.38
N ASN A 19 -1.67 -6.57 0.99
CA ASN A 19 -1.94 -6.81 2.40
C ASN A 19 -1.37 -5.68 3.27
N PHE A 20 -2.19 -5.18 4.19
CA PHE A 20 -1.88 -4.03 5.03
C PHE A 20 -2.25 -4.32 6.47
N TYR A 21 -1.25 -4.26 7.36
CA TYR A 21 -1.40 -4.54 8.79
C TYR A 21 -1.05 -3.27 9.58
N PRO A 22 -2.03 -2.39 9.85
CA PRO A 22 -1.78 -1.15 10.54
C PRO A 22 -1.45 -1.38 12.01
N TYR A 23 -0.51 -0.58 12.55
CA TYR A 23 -0.20 -0.57 13.98
C TYR A 23 -0.89 0.59 14.73
N TRP A 24 -1.54 1.51 14.01
CA TRP A 24 -2.22 2.65 14.60
C TRP A 24 -3.51 3.00 13.85
N THR A 25 -4.51 3.51 14.60
CA THR A 25 -5.74 4.09 14.06
C THR A 25 -6.17 5.30 14.89
N ASN A 26 -6.92 6.22 14.27
CA ASN A 26 -7.49 7.37 14.97
C ASN A 26 -8.75 6.98 15.77
N ARG A 27 -9.25 7.90 16.62
CA ARG A 27 -10.44 7.63 17.46
C ARG A 27 -11.70 7.35 16.64
N ALA A 28 -11.84 7.94 15.46
CA ALA A 28 -12.99 7.73 14.58
C ALA A 28 -12.95 6.36 13.87
N GLY A 29 -11.78 5.69 13.84
CA GLY A 29 -11.61 4.41 13.17
C GLY A 29 -11.72 4.50 11.65
N ASP A 30 -11.41 5.66 11.06
CA ASP A 30 -11.50 5.92 9.63
C ASP A 30 -10.14 6.23 8.97
N ILE A 31 -9.06 6.20 9.76
CA ILE A 31 -7.67 6.33 9.30
C ILE A 31 -6.84 5.23 9.95
N TRP A 32 -6.01 4.57 9.16
CA TRP A 32 -5.05 3.57 9.59
C TRP A 32 -3.65 3.91 9.10
N ILE A 33 -2.68 3.71 9.97
CA ILE A 33 -1.27 3.95 9.69
C ILE A 33 -0.49 2.65 9.87
N GLY A 34 0.34 2.36 8.87
CA GLY A 34 1.40 1.37 8.95
C GLY A 34 2.66 1.91 8.28
N SER A 35 3.74 1.16 8.37
CA SER A 35 4.99 1.49 7.69
C SER A 35 5.69 0.24 7.21
N GLU A 36 6.60 0.39 6.27
CA GLU A 36 7.43 -0.67 5.72
C GLU A 36 8.81 -0.10 5.42
N ASP A 37 9.87 -0.87 5.67
CA ASP A 37 11.22 -0.39 5.36
C ASP A 37 11.42 -0.27 3.84
N ALA A 38 12.32 0.63 3.43
CA ALA A 38 12.51 0.96 2.03
C ALA A 38 13.02 -0.22 1.19
N TYR A 39 13.85 -1.09 1.76
CA TYR A 39 14.33 -2.29 1.09
C TYR A 39 13.17 -3.24 0.78
N SER A 40 12.40 -3.66 1.80
CA SER A 40 11.28 -4.59 1.63
C SER A 40 10.22 -4.04 0.68
N PHE A 41 9.91 -2.74 0.79
CA PHE A 41 8.95 -2.08 -0.11
C PHE A 41 9.40 -2.15 -1.57
N LYS A 42 10.69 -1.91 -1.85
CA LYS A 42 11.24 -2.00 -3.22
C LYS A 42 11.19 -3.42 -3.78
N GLU A 43 11.54 -4.42 -2.98
CA GLU A 43 11.49 -5.82 -3.40
C GLU A 43 10.05 -6.23 -3.73
N LYS A 44 9.09 -5.86 -2.87
CA LYS A 44 7.67 -6.16 -3.05
C LYS A 44 7.07 -5.48 -4.28
N HIS A 45 7.54 -4.27 -4.62
CA HIS A 45 7.05 -3.46 -5.74
C HIS A 45 8.04 -3.33 -6.89
N SER A 46 8.86 -4.36 -7.12
CA SER A 46 9.78 -4.42 -8.25
C SER A 46 9.07 -4.37 -9.60
N ASP A 47 9.79 -3.99 -10.66
CA ASP A 47 9.20 -3.93 -12.01
C ASP A 47 8.59 -5.28 -12.43
N GLU A 48 9.15 -6.40 -11.98
CA GLU A 48 8.64 -7.75 -12.24
C GLU A 48 7.33 -8.05 -11.48
N SER A 49 7.27 -7.72 -10.19
CA SER A 49 6.05 -7.92 -9.38
C SER A 49 4.91 -7.02 -9.83
N VAL A 50 5.22 -5.80 -10.25
CA VAL A 50 4.22 -4.84 -10.71
C VAL A 50 3.81 -5.12 -12.16
N ALA A 51 4.69 -5.63 -13.03
CA ALA A 51 4.32 -5.95 -14.42
C ALA A 51 3.20 -7.00 -14.52
N THR A 52 3.15 -7.92 -13.56
CA THR A 52 2.22 -9.07 -13.54
C THR A 52 0.88 -8.79 -12.84
N SER A 53 0.71 -7.63 -12.22
CA SER A 53 -0.53 -7.29 -11.50
C SER A 53 -1.58 -6.60 -12.39
N ASP A 54 -2.83 -7.08 -12.35
CA ASP A 54 -3.97 -6.34 -12.91
C ASP A 54 -4.35 -5.21 -11.96
N ALA A 55 -4.06 -3.96 -12.33
CA ALA A 55 -4.42 -2.80 -11.52
C ALA A 55 -5.73 -2.18 -12.01
N LEU A 56 -6.68 -2.03 -11.09
CA LEU A 56 -7.94 -1.33 -11.34
C LEU A 56 -7.71 0.15 -11.77
N TYR A 57 -6.61 0.76 -11.33
CA TYR A 57 -6.22 2.13 -11.64
C TYR A 57 -4.80 2.18 -12.24
N PRO A 58 -4.65 2.16 -13.58
CA PRO A 58 -3.35 2.13 -14.26
C PRO A 58 -2.45 3.33 -13.94
N ASP A 59 -3.03 4.53 -13.83
CA ASP A 59 -2.24 5.74 -13.54
C ASP A 59 -1.56 5.67 -12.17
N MET A 60 -2.29 5.19 -11.15
CA MET A 60 -1.75 4.99 -9.81
C MET A 60 -0.65 3.91 -9.79
N LYS A 61 -0.74 2.91 -10.66
CA LYS A 61 0.31 1.89 -10.84
C LYS A 61 1.60 2.51 -11.37
N GLU A 62 1.52 3.42 -12.34
CA GLU A 62 2.70 4.12 -12.88
C GLU A 62 3.30 5.12 -11.88
N GLU A 63 2.46 5.80 -11.08
CA GLU A 63 2.93 6.62 -9.96
C GLU A 63 3.68 5.78 -8.93
N LEU A 64 3.15 4.60 -8.56
CA LEU A 64 3.81 3.67 -7.64
C LEU A 64 5.16 3.20 -8.19
N LYS A 65 5.25 2.82 -9.47
CA LYS A 65 6.52 2.44 -10.11
C LYS A 65 7.54 3.56 -10.05
N THR A 66 7.12 4.78 -10.36
CA THR A 66 7.99 5.96 -10.35
C THR A 66 8.50 6.24 -8.93
N PHE A 67 7.61 6.16 -7.94
CA PHE A 67 7.97 6.30 -6.53
C PHE A 67 8.97 5.23 -6.09
N THR A 68 8.70 3.95 -6.37
CA THR A 68 9.60 2.84 -6.00
C THR A 68 10.99 2.99 -6.63
N LYS A 69 11.08 3.48 -7.87
CA LYS A 69 12.35 3.75 -8.56
C LYS A 69 13.14 4.89 -7.94
N SER A 70 12.46 5.85 -7.32
CA SER A 70 13.10 6.99 -6.65
C SER A 70 13.72 6.65 -5.30
N LEU A 71 13.27 5.57 -4.64
CA LEU A 71 13.73 5.15 -3.32
C LEU A 71 15.13 4.51 -3.37
N LYS A 72 15.95 4.78 -2.37
CA LYS A 72 17.15 4.01 -2.03
C LYS A 72 16.81 2.91 -1.04
N HIS A 73 17.66 1.89 -0.95
CA HIS A 73 17.44 0.78 -0.02
C HIS A 73 17.61 1.18 1.46
N ASP A 74 18.37 2.23 1.72
CA ASP A 74 18.67 2.77 3.06
C ASP A 74 17.86 4.03 3.39
N ASP A 75 16.87 4.38 2.56
CA ASP A 75 15.95 5.46 2.87
C ASP A 75 15.09 5.12 4.10
N ASN A 76 14.52 6.16 4.69
CA ASN A 76 13.59 6.01 5.81
C ASN A 76 12.39 5.11 5.42
N PRO A 77 11.75 4.45 6.41
CA PRO A 77 10.56 3.66 6.17
C PRO A 77 9.44 4.46 5.48
N ILE A 78 8.74 3.80 4.57
CA ILE A 78 7.61 4.34 3.83
C ILE A 78 6.39 4.31 4.75
N LEU A 79 5.76 5.47 4.91
CA LEU A 79 4.51 5.58 5.65
C LEU A 79 3.32 5.23 4.75
N LYS A 80 2.52 4.26 5.17
CA LYS A 80 1.28 3.86 4.50
C LYS A 80 0.10 4.42 5.29
N VAL A 81 -0.71 5.25 4.64
CA VAL A 81 -1.91 5.86 5.23
C VAL A 81 -3.12 5.41 4.42
N VAL A 82 -4.01 4.66 5.07
CA VAL A 82 -5.28 4.20 4.49
C VAL A 82 -6.40 4.92 5.20
N TYR A 83 -7.41 5.37 4.45
CA TYR A 83 -8.56 6.05 5.02
C TYR A 83 -9.84 5.66 4.31
N LEU A 84 -10.95 5.65 5.04
CA LEU A 84 -12.27 5.45 4.44
C LEU A 84 -12.65 6.70 3.64
N LYS A 85 -12.82 6.54 2.34
CA LYS A 85 -13.37 7.61 1.51
C LYS A 85 -14.77 7.93 2.00
N LYS A 86 -14.98 9.19 2.42
CA LYS A 86 -16.31 9.65 2.84
C LYS A 86 -17.27 9.60 1.65
N TYR A 87 -18.41 8.96 1.84
CA TYR A 87 -19.47 8.93 0.84
C TYR A 87 -19.93 10.38 0.57
N GLY A 88 -19.90 10.80 -0.69
CA GLY A 88 -20.29 12.16 -1.13
C GLY A 88 -19.18 13.21 -1.21
N ALA A 89 -17.92 12.87 -0.89
CA ALA A 89 -16.83 13.86 -0.94
C ALA A 89 -16.30 14.18 -2.34
N ASP A 90 -16.40 13.25 -3.31
CA ASP A 90 -16.04 13.50 -4.71
C ASP A 90 -16.68 12.45 -5.65
N PHE A 91 -17.88 12.77 -6.16
CA PHE A 91 -18.34 12.33 -7.47
C PHE A 91 -18.14 13.49 -8.45
N LYS A 92 -16.88 13.89 -8.68
CA LYS A 92 -16.52 14.57 -9.91
C LYS A 92 -15.77 13.56 -10.76
N THR A 93 -16.45 13.14 -11.82
CA THR A 93 -15.96 12.34 -12.94
C THR A 93 -14.52 12.68 -13.30
N ARG A 94 -13.65 11.67 -13.25
CA ARG A 94 -12.51 11.57 -14.16
C ARG A 94 -12.92 10.62 -15.27
#